data_AF-A0A010QMF9-F1
#
_entry.id   AF-A0A010QMF9-F1
#
_cell.length_a   1.000
_cell.length_b   1.000
_cell.length_c   1.000
_cell.angle_alpha   90.00
_cell.angle_beta   90.00
_cell.angle_gamma   90.00
#
_symmetry.space_group_name_H-M   'P 1'
#
loop_
_entity.id
_entity.type
_entity.pdbx_description
1 polymer ?
#
loop_
_entity_poly.entity_id
_entity_poly.type
_entity_poly.pdbx_seq_one_letter_code
_entity_poly.pdbx_strand_id
1 'polypeptide(L)'
;MRSASRDSHSQQHTSARYKFCEELFPIPSEAAQATTEDWLDDVKQHHRTGYKELFLAHAKLYLIANKFSITELKKLCLHKLRQSLLHAPRTDEMLRATTDTIRHVYLNVQSRDDDLRKLLVHFCLTDMEWMMRDKNLDPVLESVPGFAIDLFREIPQDYWK
;
A
#
# COMPACT_ATOMS: atom_id res chain seq x y z
N MET A 1 24.25 49.64 -4.34
CA MET A 1 23.17 48.77 -3.80
C MET A 1 22.69 47.83 -4.90
N ARG A 2 23.17 46.58 -4.89
CA ARG A 2 22.65 45.48 -5.70
C ARG A 2 22.67 44.26 -4.79
N SER A 3 21.53 43.89 -4.23
CA SER A 3 21.33 42.64 -3.52
C SER A 3 20.60 41.69 -4.45
N ALA A 4 21.36 40.70 -4.91
CA ALA A 4 20.95 39.65 -5.82
C ALA A 4 19.87 38.76 -5.19
N SER A 5 18.96 38.34 -6.07
CA SER A 5 17.95 37.30 -5.90
C SER A 5 18.56 36.05 -5.25
N ARG A 6 17.94 35.56 -4.18
CA ARG A 6 18.20 34.22 -3.65
C ARG A 6 17.13 33.30 -4.20
N ASP A 7 17.56 32.46 -5.13
CA ASP A 7 16.84 31.31 -5.64
C ASP A 7 16.41 30.40 -4.49
N SER A 8 15.10 30.22 -4.34
CA SER A 8 14.51 29.20 -3.49
C SER A 8 14.22 27.96 -4.34
N HIS A 9 15.26 27.30 -4.84
CA HIS A 9 15.17 25.90 -5.22
C HIS A 9 15.01 25.10 -3.91
N SER A 10 13.77 24.96 -3.42
CA SER A 10 13.47 24.06 -2.31
C SER A 10 13.76 22.65 -2.80
N GLN A 11 14.87 22.14 -2.29
CA GLN A 11 15.39 20.81 -2.52
C GLN A 11 14.27 19.79 -2.58
N GLN A 12 14.30 19.02 -3.67
CA GLN A 12 13.55 17.81 -3.90
C GLN A 12 13.59 16.95 -2.62
N HIS A 13 12.49 16.94 -1.86
CA HIS A 13 12.18 15.84 -0.96
C HIS A 13 11.78 14.64 -1.81
N THR A 14 12.74 14.11 -2.57
CA THR A 14 12.76 12.72 -2.98
C THR A 14 13.02 11.92 -1.70
N SER A 15 11.98 11.72 -0.89
CA SER A 15 11.99 10.67 0.13
C SER A 15 12.44 9.41 -0.61
N ALA A 16 13.34 8.66 0.00
CA ALA A 16 14.04 7.54 -0.62
C ALA A 16 13.03 6.49 -1.11
N ARG A 17 12.53 6.68 -2.33
CA ARG A 17 11.88 5.65 -3.11
C ARG A 17 12.95 4.60 -3.30
N TYR A 18 12.85 3.52 -2.54
CA TYR A 18 13.70 2.39 -2.78
C TYR A 18 13.46 1.98 -4.23
N LYS A 19 14.52 1.90 -5.06
CA LYS A 19 14.37 1.57 -6.48
C LYS A 19 13.59 0.26 -6.69
N PHE A 20 13.72 -0.68 -5.74
CA PHE A 20 12.95 -1.93 -5.71
C PHE A 20 11.43 -1.70 -5.60
N CYS A 21 10.98 -0.62 -4.94
CA CYS A 21 9.56 -0.30 -4.84
C CYS A 21 8.95 0.05 -6.21
N GLU A 22 9.72 0.68 -7.10
CA GLU A 22 9.25 0.96 -8.47
C GLU A 22 9.18 -0.33 -9.32
N GLU A 23 10.01 -1.33 -9.03
CA GLU A 23 9.97 -2.65 -9.69
C GLU A 23 8.82 -3.55 -9.16
N LEU A 24 8.53 -3.51 -7.85
CA LEU A 24 7.47 -4.30 -7.22
C LEU A 24 6.08 -3.65 -7.38
N PHE A 25 6.05 -2.32 -7.40
CA PHE A 25 4.88 -1.47 -7.59
C PHE A 25 5.07 -0.51 -8.78
N PRO A 26 5.17 -1.01 -10.01
CA PRO A 26 5.14 -0.15 -11.18
C PRO A 26 3.82 0.62 -11.18
N ILE A 27 3.92 1.94 -11.13
CA ILE A 27 2.81 2.82 -11.49
C ILE A 27 2.63 2.63 -12.99
N PRO A 28 1.49 2.13 -13.48
CA PRO A 28 1.26 2.02 -14.91
C PRO A 28 1.44 3.39 -15.54
N SER A 29 2.35 3.51 -16.51
CA SER A 29 2.36 4.67 -17.41
C SER A 29 0.97 4.76 -18.04
N GLU A 30 0.41 5.97 -18.14
CA GLU A 30 -0.95 6.26 -18.63
C GLU A 30 -1.31 5.58 -19.96
N ALA A 31 -0.30 5.11 -20.71
CA ALA A 31 -0.45 4.37 -21.96
C ALA A 31 -0.86 2.89 -21.82
N ALA A 32 -0.79 2.26 -20.64
CA ALA A 32 -0.83 0.79 -20.56
C ALA A 32 -2.17 0.13 -20.24
N GLN A 33 -3.18 0.82 -19.70
CA GLN A 33 -4.45 0.17 -19.31
C GLN A 33 -5.66 1.12 -19.45
N ALA A 34 -6.04 1.38 -20.69
CA ALA A 34 -7.38 1.85 -21.02
C ALA A 34 -8.38 0.67 -20.95
N THR A 35 -8.55 0.10 -19.77
CA THR A 35 -9.81 -0.56 -19.41
C THR A 35 -10.49 0.40 -18.47
N THR A 36 -11.59 1.00 -18.94
CA THR A 36 -12.44 1.94 -18.22
C THR A 36 -12.97 1.27 -16.96
N GLU A 37 -12.16 1.27 -15.91
CA GLU A 37 -12.56 0.80 -14.60
C GLU A 37 -13.31 1.97 -13.95
N ASP A 38 -14.56 2.19 -14.35
CA ASP A 38 -15.45 3.21 -13.76
C ASP A 38 -15.45 3.15 -12.22
N TRP A 39 -15.21 1.96 -11.67
CA TRP A 39 -15.08 1.74 -10.23
C TRP A 39 -13.84 2.39 -9.60
N LEU A 40 -12.77 2.66 -10.35
CA LEU A 40 -11.56 3.34 -9.84
C LEU A 40 -11.75 4.83 -9.67
N ASP A 41 -12.59 5.46 -10.49
CA ASP A 41 -12.86 6.88 -10.35
C ASP A 41 -13.58 7.16 -9.03
N ASP A 42 -14.43 6.24 -8.57
CA ASP A 42 -14.98 6.28 -7.21
C ASP A 42 -13.89 6.23 -6.13
N VAL A 43 -12.78 5.50 -6.37
CA VAL A 43 -11.64 5.43 -5.44
C VAL A 43 -10.87 6.73 -5.36
N LYS A 44 -10.65 7.36 -6.51
CA LYS A 44 -9.92 8.63 -6.58
C LYS A 44 -10.71 9.77 -5.94
N GLN A 45 -12.03 9.75 -6.06
CA GLN A 45 -12.90 10.87 -5.68
C GLN A 45 -13.31 10.92 -4.20
N HIS A 46 -12.63 10.20 -3.29
CA HIS A 46 -13.02 10.05 -1.89
C HIS A 46 -14.43 9.43 -1.74
N HIS A 47 -14.44 8.10 -1.67
CA HIS A 47 -15.62 7.23 -1.68
C HIS A 47 -16.79 7.65 -0.76
N ARG A 48 -18.01 7.36 -1.23
CA ARG A 48 -19.26 7.33 -0.43
C ARG A 48 -19.23 6.33 0.75
N THR A 49 -18.39 5.30 0.68
CA THR A 49 -18.34 4.17 1.63
C THR A 49 -17.10 4.15 2.55
N GLY A 50 -16.08 4.97 2.29
CA GLY A 50 -14.81 5.00 3.06
C GLY A 50 -13.74 3.98 2.59
N TYR A 51 -12.46 4.32 2.75
CA TYR A 51 -11.35 3.44 2.32
C TYR A 51 -11.27 2.15 3.14
N LYS A 52 -11.57 2.22 4.43
CA LYS A 52 -11.48 1.07 5.34
C LYS A 52 -12.44 -0.03 4.91
N GLU A 53 -13.68 0.31 4.66
CA GLU A 53 -14.74 -0.59 4.22
C GLU A 53 -14.36 -1.25 2.90
N LEU A 54 -13.84 -0.47 1.96
CA LEU A 54 -13.40 -0.96 0.66
C LEU A 54 -12.24 -1.97 0.80
N PHE A 55 -11.18 -1.61 1.53
CA PHE A 55 -9.99 -2.45 1.63
C PHE A 55 -10.29 -3.74 2.39
N LEU A 56 -11.05 -3.64 3.48
CA LEU A 56 -11.50 -4.81 4.22
C LEU A 56 -12.44 -5.69 3.38
N ALA A 57 -13.28 -5.12 2.51
CA ALA A 57 -14.11 -5.92 1.61
C ALA A 57 -13.25 -6.75 0.65
N HIS A 58 -12.25 -6.15 0.01
CA HIS A 58 -11.32 -6.87 -0.87
C HIS A 58 -10.50 -7.93 -0.11
N ALA A 59 -9.98 -7.59 1.07
CA ALA A 59 -9.23 -8.53 1.90
C ALA A 59 -10.10 -9.70 2.36
N LYS A 60 -11.30 -9.45 2.89
CA LYS A 60 -12.22 -10.52 3.32
C LYS A 60 -12.64 -11.42 2.17
N LEU A 61 -12.93 -10.84 1.00
CA LEU A 61 -13.30 -11.62 -0.18
C LEU A 61 -12.12 -12.45 -0.69
N TYR A 62 -10.90 -11.92 -0.64
CA TYR A 62 -9.68 -12.70 -0.89
C TYR A 62 -9.59 -13.90 0.05
N LEU A 63 -9.79 -13.72 1.36
CA LEU A 63 -9.71 -14.81 2.34
C LEU A 63 -10.76 -15.91 2.06
N ILE A 64 -11.97 -15.51 1.69
CA ILE A 64 -13.03 -16.44 1.27
C ILE A 64 -12.60 -17.17 -0.01
N ALA A 65 -12.13 -16.45 -1.03
CA ALA A 65 -11.67 -17.05 -2.27
C ALA A 65 -10.53 -18.04 -2.05
N ASN A 66 -9.58 -17.71 -1.18
CA ASN A 66 -8.47 -18.58 -0.79
C ASN A 66 -8.98 -19.84 -0.07
N LYS A 67 -9.89 -19.68 0.89
CA LYS A 67 -10.51 -20.80 1.63
C LYS A 67 -11.21 -21.79 0.71
N PHE A 68 -11.89 -21.30 -0.33
CA PHE A 68 -12.62 -22.13 -1.31
C PHE A 68 -11.82 -22.42 -2.59
N SER A 69 -10.52 -22.08 -2.64
CA SER A 69 -9.66 -22.28 -3.80
C SER A 69 -10.19 -21.67 -5.11
N ILE A 70 -10.91 -20.56 -5.02
CA ILE A 70 -11.45 -19.81 -6.17
C ILE A 70 -10.35 -18.87 -6.70
N THR A 71 -9.44 -19.42 -7.50
CA THR A 71 -8.22 -18.74 -7.96
C THR A 71 -8.48 -17.41 -8.67
N GLU A 72 -9.47 -17.35 -9.57
CA GLU A 72 -9.75 -16.12 -10.33
C GLU A 72 -10.31 -15.01 -9.44
N LEU A 73 -11.14 -15.37 -8.46
CA LEU A 73 -11.64 -14.41 -7.48
C LEU A 73 -10.50 -13.90 -6.59
N LYS A 74 -9.56 -14.78 -6.20
CA LYS A 74 -8.36 -14.42 -5.44
C LYS A 74 -7.55 -13.35 -6.18
N LYS A 75 -7.25 -13.60 -7.46
CA LYS A 75 -6.53 -12.67 -8.34
C LYS A 75 -7.26 -11.34 -8.50
N LEU A 76 -8.58 -11.38 -8.71
CA LEU A 76 -9.39 -10.17 -8.85
C LEU A 76 -9.38 -9.33 -7.57
N CYS A 77 -9.48 -9.94 -6.39
CA CYS A 77 -9.41 -9.23 -5.12
C CYS A 77 -8.05 -8.55 -4.92
N LEU A 78 -6.95 -9.26 -5.23
CA LEU A 78 -5.60 -8.67 -5.18
C LEU A 78 -5.44 -7.50 -6.14
N HIS A 79 -5.86 -7.67 -7.40
CA HIS A 79 -5.79 -6.62 -8.42
C HIS A 79 -6.56 -5.38 -7.96
N LYS A 80 -7.82 -5.55 -7.53
CA LYS A 80 -8.62 -4.42 -7.07
C LYS A 80 -8.02 -3.74 -5.85
N LEU A 81 -7.60 -4.51 -4.84
CA LEU A 81 -6.94 -3.92 -3.66
C LEU A 81 -5.67 -3.15 -4.06
N ARG A 82 -4.83 -3.72 -4.93
CA ARG A 82 -3.62 -3.06 -5.43
C ARG A 82 -3.94 -1.73 -6.11
N GLN A 83 -4.92 -1.72 -7.02
CA GLN A 83 -5.33 -0.50 -7.71
C GLN A 83 -5.90 0.52 -6.73
N SER A 84 -6.70 0.08 -5.75
CA SER A 84 -7.24 0.98 -4.73
C SER A 84 -6.15 1.59 -3.87
N LEU A 85 -5.14 0.82 -3.47
CA LEU A 85 -3.98 1.31 -2.71
C LEU A 85 -3.16 2.33 -3.51
N LEU A 86 -2.99 2.09 -4.82
CA LEU A 86 -2.20 2.95 -5.71
C LEU A 86 -2.89 4.28 -6.03
N HIS A 87 -4.22 4.27 -6.18
CA HIS A 87 -5.00 5.42 -6.63
C HIS A 87 -5.71 6.18 -5.51
N ALA A 88 -5.77 5.62 -4.30
CA ALA A 88 -6.29 6.34 -3.15
C ALA A 88 -5.40 7.55 -2.83
N PRO A 89 -5.99 8.75 -2.67
CA PRO A 89 -5.31 9.93 -2.13
C PRO A 89 -4.64 9.63 -0.79
N ARG A 90 -3.42 10.14 -0.62
CA ARG A 90 -2.56 9.91 0.56
C ARG A 90 -3.02 10.70 1.79
N THR A 91 -4.23 10.42 2.27
CA THR A 91 -4.83 11.04 3.46
C THR A 91 -4.60 10.19 4.72
N ASP A 92 -4.84 10.78 5.89
CA ASP A 92 -4.79 10.03 7.15
C ASP A 92 -5.88 8.95 7.23
N GLU A 93 -7.01 9.14 6.54
CA GLU A 93 -8.07 8.12 6.44
C GLU A 93 -7.57 6.90 5.66
N MET A 94 -6.93 7.15 4.52
CA MET A 94 -6.30 6.13 3.70
C MET A 94 -5.24 5.36 4.50
N LEU A 95 -4.39 6.08 5.23
CA LEU A 95 -3.35 5.50 6.08
C LEU A 95 -3.94 4.58 7.17
N ARG A 96 -4.98 5.04 7.88
CA ARG A 96 -5.71 4.24 8.88
C ARG A 96 -6.39 3.01 8.27
N ALA A 97 -6.96 3.15 7.07
CA ALA A 97 -7.57 2.03 6.36
C ALA A 97 -6.53 0.96 5.99
N THR A 98 -5.33 1.38 5.56
CA THR A 98 -4.21 0.47 5.30
C THR A 98 -3.78 -0.25 6.56
N THR A 99 -3.56 0.44 7.68
CA THR A 99 -3.12 -0.18 8.94
C THR A 99 -4.15 -1.13 9.54
N ASP A 100 -5.45 -0.79 9.47
CA ASP A 100 -6.54 -1.71 9.86
C ASP A 100 -6.59 -2.95 8.96
N THR A 101 -6.33 -2.80 7.66
CA THR A 101 -6.29 -3.92 6.71
C THR A 101 -5.11 -4.84 6.99
N ILE A 102 -3.92 -4.30 7.27
CA ILE A 102 -2.74 -5.08 7.68
C ILE A 102 -3.06 -5.89 8.92
N ARG A 103 -3.59 -5.27 9.97
CA ARG A 103 -3.97 -5.98 11.19
C ARG A 103 -4.93 -7.12 10.88
N HIS A 104 -5.97 -6.87 10.08
CA HIS A 104 -6.95 -7.88 9.72
C HIS A 104 -6.32 -9.06 8.96
N VAL A 105 -5.48 -8.79 7.95
CA VAL A 105 -4.85 -9.82 7.12
C VAL A 105 -3.90 -10.67 7.96
N TYR A 106 -3.04 -10.07 8.77
CA TYR A 106 -2.07 -10.82 9.58
C TYR A 106 -2.72 -11.68 10.67
N LEU A 107 -3.90 -11.30 11.17
CA LEU A 107 -4.66 -12.13 12.11
C LEU A 107 -5.32 -13.35 11.43
N ASN A 108 -5.52 -13.33 10.12
CA ASN A 108 -6.25 -14.38 9.38
C ASN A 108 -5.37 -15.20 8.43
N VAL A 109 -4.17 -14.72 8.08
CA VAL A 109 -3.25 -15.35 7.12
C VAL A 109 -1.98 -15.78 7.83
N GLN A 110 -1.85 -17.08 8.10
CA GLN A 110 -0.67 -17.63 8.77
C GLN A 110 0.54 -17.75 7.84
N SER A 111 0.31 -18.08 6.56
CA SER A 111 1.39 -18.27 5.59
C SER A 111 2.10 -16.96 5.28
N ARG A 112 3.44 -16.94 5.36
CA ARG A 112 4.26 -15.79 4.95
C ARG A 112 4.31 -15.61 3.44
N ASP A 113 4.17 -16.70 2.70
CA ASP A 113 4.26 -16.67 1.23
C ASP A 113 2.97 -16.19 0.55
N ASP A 114 1.96 -15.82 1.34
CA ASP A 114 0.67 -15.37 0.84
C ASP A 114 0.76 -14.02 0.10
N ASP A 115 0.12 -13.99 -1.07
CA ASP A 115 0.16 -12.86 -2.00
C ASP A 115 -0.46 -11.58 -1.40
N LEU A 116 -1.47 -11.70 -0.53
CA LEU A 116 -2.11 -10.56 0.11
C LEU A 116 -1.20 -9.91 1.16
N ARG A 117 -0.47 -10.72 1.93
CA ARG A 117 0.57 -10.20 2.85
C ARG A 117 1.67 -9.48 2.08
N LYS A 118 2.19 -10.12 1.03
CA LYS A 118 3.24 -9.52 0.16
C LYS A 118 2.79 -8.19 -0.42
N LEU A 119 1.57 -8.12 -0.96
CA LEU A 119 1.00 -6.88 -1.51
C LEU A 119 1.04 -5.72 -0.50
N LEU A 120 0.60 -5.97 0.74
CA LEU A 120 0.56 -4.93 1.77
C LEU A 120 1.96 -4.49 2.22
N VAL A 121 2.87 -5.45 2.41
CA VAL A 121 4.26 -5.16 2.79
C VAL A 121 4.93 -4.32 1.71
N HIS A 122 4.85 -4.76 0.46
CA HIS A 122 5.43 -4.05 -0.67
C HIS A 122 4.81 -2.65 -0.83
N PHE A 123 3.51 -2.48 -0.56
CA PHE A 123 2.86 -1.16 -0.61
C PHE A 123 3.45 -0.23 0.45
N CYS A 124 3.58 -0.69 1.70
CA CYS A 124 4.16 0.11 2.78
C CYS A 124 5.61 0.52 2.49
N LEU A 125 6.39 -0.35 1.86
CA LEU A 125 7.77 -0.03 1.48
C LEU A 125 7.87 1.06 0.42
N THR A 126 6.82 1.28 -0.39
CA THR A 126 6.83 2.36 -1.40
C THR A 126 6.98 3.75 -0.80
N ASP A 127 6.54 3.94 0.45
CA ASP A 127 6.69 5.20 1.19
C ASP A 127 6.64 4.96 2.71
N MET A 128 7.77 4.49 3.24
CA MET A 128 7.91 4.25 4.69
C MET A 128 7.78 5.54 5.50
N GLU A 129 8.19 6.69 4.95
CA GLU A 129 8.07 7.97 5.67
C GLU A 129 6.59 8.31 5.88
N TRP A 130 5.75 8.15 4.85
CA TRP A 130 4.31 8.34 4.97
C TRP A 130 3.68 7.32 5.93
N MET A 131 4.08 6.05 5.86
CA MET A 131 3.59 5.01 6.78
C MET A 131 3.91 5.32 8.25
N MET A 132 5.12 5.79 8.54
CA MET A 132 5.57 6.12 9.90
C MET A 132 4.86 7.36 10.49
N ARG A 133 4.10 8.11 9.70
CA ARG A 133 3.26 9.21 10.21
C ARG A 133 1.99 8.69 10.90
N ASP A 134 1.59 7.43 10.67
CA ASP A 134 0.41 6.86 11.34
C ASP A 134 0.68 6.60 12.81
N LYS A 135 -0.03 7.32 13.67
CA LYS A 135 -0.01 7.05 15.12
C LYS A 135 -0.57 5.67 15.47
N ASN A 136 -1.29 5.02 14.55
CA ASN A 136 -1.83 3.67 14.74
C ASN A 136 -0.86 2.57 14.28
N LEU A 137 0.31 2.91 13.74
CA LEU A 137 1.29 1.92 13.33
C LEU A 137 1.85 1.14 14.51
N ASP A 138 2.22 1.81 15.62
CA ASP A 138 2.78 1.14 16.80
C ASP A 138 1.83 0.06 17.37
N PRO A 139 0.53 0.34 17.60
CA PRO A 139 -0.43 -0.71 17.98
C PRO A 139 -0.53 -1.88 16.98
N VAL A 140 -0.33 -1.63 15.67
CA VAL A 140 -0.30 -2.70 14.67
C VAL A 140 0.96 -3.55 14.83
N LEU A 141 2.13 -2.93 14.98
CA LEU A 141 3.39 -3.65 15.16
C LEU A 141 3.39 -4.52 16.42
N GLU A 142 2.78 -4.04 17.51
CA GLU A 142 2.62 -4.79 18.75
C GLU A 142 1.65 -5.97 18.60
N SER A 143 0.53 -5.78 17.90
CA SER A 143 -0.51 -6.80 17.74
C SER A 143 -0.19 -7.86 16.69
N VAL A 144 0.55 -7.50 15.65
CA VAL A 144 0.93 -8.39 14.54
C VAL A 144 2.42 -8.24 14.21
N PRO A 145 3.34 -8.70 15.08
CA PRO A 145 4.79 -8.52 14.89
C PRO A 145 5.33 -9.20 13.63
N GLY A 146 4.61 -10.18 13.08
CA GLY A 146 4.91 -10.78 11.79
C GLY A 146 5.01 -9.76 10.65
N PHE A 147 4.26 -8.66 10.73
CA PHE A 147 4.31 -7.58 9.73
C PHE A 147 5.66 -6.87 9.73
N ALA A 148 6.18 -6.53 10.92
CA ALA A 148 7.51 -5.94 11.05
C ALA A 148 8.60 -6.87 10.48
N ILE A 149 8.51 -8.17 10.80
CA ILE A 149 9.46 -9.18 10.31
C ILE A 149 9.45 -9.25 8.78
N ASP A 150 8.28 -9.23 8.16
CA ASP A 150 8.18 -9.27 6.71
C ASP A 150 8.72 -7.98 6.07
N LEU A 151 8.39 -6.80 6.63
CA LEU A 151 8.97 -5.52 6.19
C LEU A 151 10.51 -5.55 6.20
N PHE A 152 11.10 -5.99 7.30
CA PHE A 152 12.56 -6.06 7.44
C PHE A 152 13.22 -7.00 6.43
N ARG A 153 12.54 -8.09 6.04
CA ARG A 153 13.06 -9.09 5.10
C ARG A 153 13.00 -8.64 3.64
N GLU A 154 12.03 -7.79 3.31
CA GLU A 154 11.85 -7.27 1.96
C GLU A 154 12.82 -6.12 1.65
N ILE A 155 13.42 -5.48 2.67
CA ILE A 155 14.47 -4.47 2.46
C ILE A 155 15.75 -5.17 1.97
N PRO A 156 16.27 -4.83 0.77
CA PRO A 156 17.44 -5.50 0.21
C PRO A 156 18.67 -5.37 1.11
N GLN A 157 19.51 -6.42 1.11
CA GLN A 157 20.69 -6.49 1.98
C GLN A 157 21.64 -5.29 1.83
N ASP A 158 21.72 -4.71 0.64
CA ASP A 158 22.61 -3.60 0.34
C ASP A 158 22.20 -2.27 0.99
N TYR A 159 20.97 -2.15 1.50
CA TYR A 159 20.52 -0.98 2.25
C TYR A 159 20.96 -1.00 3.73
N TRP A 160 21.51 -2.11 4.21
CA TRP A 160 21.97 -2.26 5.60
C TRP A 160 23.48 -2.01 5.78
N LYS A 161 24.19 -1.64 4.72
CA LYS A 161 25.64 -1.42 4.73
C LYS A 161 26.00 0.03 5.04
#